data_AF-A0A151JNM6-F1
#
_entry.id   AF-A0A151JNM6-F1
#
_cell.length_a   1.000
_cell.length_b   1.000
_cell.length_c   1.000
_cell.angle_alpha   90.00
_cell.angle_beta   90.00
_cell.angle_gamma   90.00
#
_symmetry.space_group_name_H-M   'P 1'
#
loop_
_entity.id
_entity.type
_entity.pdbx_description
1 polymer ?
#
loop_
_entity_poly.entity_id
_entity_poly.type
_entity_poly.pdbx_seq_one_letter_code
_entity_poly.pdbx_strand_id
1 'polypeptide(L)'
;MDEEVEDLFNRATSIDTVDIYRVWERKCDECLDFLRETCRNSKRRRSTRVVNASIARIARLEGLRNVLQQRFEHVGSGRVESQKNGFSWLEIETAFNNRVLTGVVLNSSYIEPRQFLDDVRNIVIDLIHDNLQRHICLKVNTIFNGEFVAYAKRSAESITTKNYELFDTSDLREWYDEHVTDDILAALEEFQERDSGWALSRIPNLIVNVNNLVTEDLMYFDVNNLYGWAMSESLPYGEFQWVDDIERFDVMSVSSDSVIGYILEVDLEYPQSVHDAHVDLPFCPTREWPPGKRNVKLLVTLYNKERYVVYYRNLQQCICHGLRITKIYCILQFAQSPWLRGYIELNTRFRMLANNEFEKNLYKLINNAVFGKLNKPIYIGMCILEIAKLRLYEFHYEYIIPLYRDTCKILYTDTDSLIYLLECENVYEDIKRDIARFDTSDYPDRNAYDIPRVNNKIPGLMKDENCGVIMTEFIGLRAKYIYIYKILPNNCILINCEVSVGFLRRNLFNKYPSFKEVSKCDKGCPEKFKTLPLVQVELETLIGK
;
A
#
# COMPACT_ATOMS: atom_id res chain seq x y z
N MET A 1 -38.27 9.49 -12.83
CA MET A 1 -36.87 9.89 -13.02
C MET A 1 -36.29 9.39 -14.33
N ASP A 2 -36.08 8.08 -14.56
CA ASP A 2 -35.49 7.63 -15.85
C ASP A 2 -36.36 7.99 -17.09
N GLU A 3 -37.68 7.84 -16.99
CA GLU A 3 -38.62 8.26 -18.05
C GLU A 3 -38.69 9.79 -18.20
N GLU A 4 -38.46 10.53 -17.13
CA GLU A 4 -38.47 12.01 -17.14
C GLU A 4 -37.20 12.58 -17.80
N VAL A 5 -36.06 11.90 -17.64
CA VAL A 5 -34.82 12.23 -18.34
C VAL A 5 -34.96 12.01 -19.85
N GLU A 6 -35.61 10.91 -20.27
CA GLU A 6 -35.90 10.68 -21.69
C GLU A 6 -36.94 11.66 -22.26
N ASP A 7 -37.96 12.04 -21.47
CA ASP A 7 -38.89 13.12 -21.85
C ASP A 7 -38.15 14.45 -22.06
N LEU A 8 -37.19 14.78 -21.21
CA LEU A 8 -36.36 15.99 -21.36
C LEU A 8 -35.52 15.96 -22.64
N PHE A 9 -34.96 14.81 -23.03
CA PHE A 9 -34.23 14.66 -24.28
C PHE A 9 -35.14 14.87 -25.50
N ASN A 10 -36.34 14.29 -25.48
CA ASN A 10 -37.29 14.45 -26.59
C ASN A 10 -37.77 15.91 -26.69
N ARG A 11 -38.11 16.53 -25.56
CA ARG A 11 -38.64 17.90 -25.51
C ARG A 11 -37.60 18.97 -25.85
N ALA A 12 -36.31 18.69 -25.66
CA ALA A 12 -35.22 19.59 -26.06
C ALA A 12 -35.26 19.94 -27.56
N THR A 13 -35.72 19.02 -28.40
CA THR A 13 -35.81 19.24 -29.87
C THR A 13 -36.96 20.15 -30.30
N SER A 14 -37.97 20.32 -29.43
CA SER A 14 -39.19 21.11 -29.70
C SER A 14 -39.22 22.46 -28.97
N ILE A 15 -38.12 22.90 -28.35
CA ILE A 15 -38.04 24.20 -27.66
C ILE A 15 -37.87 25.31 -28.68
N ASP A 16 -38.87 26.19 -28.76
CA ASP A 16 -38.94 27.30 -29.70
C ASP A 16 -39.04 28.69 -29.02
N THR A 17 -39.32 28.74 -27.72
CA THR A 17 -39.49 29.99 -26.96
C THR A 17 -38.68 30.00 -25.66
N VAL A 18 -38.29 31.20 -25.21
CA VAL A 18 -37.51 31.42 -23.98
C VAL A 18 -38.26 30.94 -22.73
N ASP A 19 -39.59 31.08 -22.68
CA ASP A 19 -40.39 30.62 -21.55
C ASP A 19 -40.42 29.09 -21.45
N ILE A 20 -40.50 28.38 -22.59
CA ILE A 20 -40.40 26.92 -22.63
C ILE A 20 -38.98 26.47 -22.26
N TYR A 21 -37.95 27.20 -22.71
CA TYR A 21 -36.57 26.96 -22.32
C TYR A 21 -36.37 27.06 -20.80
N ARG A 22 -36.86 28.11 -20.13
CA ARG A 22 -36.75 28.28 -18.67
C ARG A 22 -37.46 27.16 -17.87
N VAL A 23 -38.59 26.67 -18.38
CA VAL A 23 -39.30 25.53 -17.77
C VAL A 23 -38.53 24.23 -17.96
N TRP A 24 -37.91 24.04 -19.13
CA TRP A 24 -37.04 22.90 -19.40
C TRP A 24 -35.76 22.93 -18.55
N GLU A 25 -35.13 24.10 -18.42
CA GLU A 25 -33.91 24.33 -17.65
C GLU A 25 -34.09 23.95 -16.17
N ARG A 26 -35.18 24.41 -15.53
CA ARG A 26 -35.49 24.04 -14.14
C ARG A 26 -35.64 22.53 -13.94
N LYS A 27 -36.32 21.85 -14.87
CA LYS A 27 -36.48 20.38 -14.83
C LYS A 27 -35.16 19.65 -15.12
N CYS A 28 -34.30 20.25 -15.95
CA CYS A 28 -32.96 19.77 -16.22
C CYS A 28 -32.11 19.80 -14.95
N ASP A 29 -32.16 20.91 -14.19
CA ASP A 29 -31.43 21.02 -12.91
C ASP A 29 -31.88 19.97 -11.89
N GLU A 30 -33.20 19.76 -11.72
CA GLU A 30 -33.75 18.71 -10.86
C GLU A 30 -33.27 17.30 -11.24
N CYS A 31 -33.20 17.01 -12.55
CA CYS A 31 -32.69 15.74 -13.05
C CYS A 31 -31.17 15.60 -12.87
N LEU A 32 -30.40 16.68 -13.08
CA LEU A 32 -28.95 16.71 -12.88
C LEU A 32 -28.60 16.47 -11.41
N ASP A 33 -29.31 17.09 -10.48
CA ASP A 33 -29.10 16.89 -9.04
C ASP A 33 -29.35 15.43 -8.64
N PHE A 34 -30.44 14.83 -9.12
CA PHE A 34 -30.71 13.41 -8.87
C PHE A 34 -29.67 12.47 -9.47
N LEU A 35 -29.20 12.74 -10.69
CA LEU A 35 -28.18 11.93 -11.35
C LEU A 35 -26.83 12.07 -10.63
N ARG A 36 -26.45 13.28 -10.22
CA ARG A 36 -25.25 13.54 -9.41
C ARG A 36 -25.33 12.85 -8.05
N GLU A 37 -26.48 12.90 -7.38
CA GLU A 37 -26.69 12.18 -6.13
C GLU A 37 -26.67 10.66 -6.31
N THR A 38 -27.16 10.17 -7.45
CA THR A 38 -27.03 8.76 -7.85
C THR A 38 -25.57 8.35 -8.07
N CYS A 39 -24.74 9.25 -8.60
CA CYS A 39 -23.29 9.03 -8.74
C CYS A 39 -22.57 9.06 -7.39
N ARG A 40 -23.02 9.86 -6.40
CA ARG A 40 -22.39 10.04 -5.07
C ARG A 40 -22.78 8.99 -4.02
N ASN A 41 -23.91 8.30 -4.16
CA ASN A 41 -24.43 7.40 -3.12
C ASN A 41 -23.81 5.98 -3.18
N SER A 42 -22.86 5.68 -2.28
CA SER A 42 -22.22 4.35 -2.12
C SER A 42 -23.04 3.33 -1.31
N LYS A 43 -24.13 3.75 -0.65
CA LYS A 43 -24.87 2.95 0.36
C LYS A 43 -25.70 1.78 -0.18
N ARG A 44 -25.94 1.70 -1.50
CA ARG A 44 -26.50 0.52 -2.15
C ARG A 44 -25.48 0.07 -3.17
N ARG A 45 -25.01 -1.19 -3.12
CA ARG A 45 -24.21 -1.83 -4.19
C ARG A 45 -24.96 -1.73 -5.52
N ARG A 46 -24.88 -0.58 -6.20
CA ARG A 46 -25.42 -0.36 -7.53
C ARG A 46 -24.34 -0.80 -8.52
N SER A 47 -24.74 -1.51 -9.56
CA SER A 47 -23.79 -2.02 -10.56
C SER A 47 -23.09 -0.87 -11.27
N THR A 48 -21.80 -1.03 -11.60
CA THR A 48 -20.98 -0.08 -12.40
C THR A 48 -21.70 0.44 -13.64
N ARG A 49 -22.49 -0.43 -14.30
CA ARG A 49 -23.32 -0.10 -15.47
C ARG A 49 -24.31 1.04 -15.21
N VAL A 50 -24.90 1.10 -14.02
CA VAL A 50 -25.88 2.14 -13.64
C VAL A 50 -25.19 3.48 -13.42
N VAL A 51 -24.02 3.49 -12.77
CA VAL A 51 -23.26 4.72 -12.53
C VAL A 51 -22.74 5.28 -13.87
N ASN A 52 -22.18 4.44 -14.73
CA ASN A 52 -21.72 4.86 -16.07
C ASN A 52 -22.88 5.40 -16.94
N ALA A 53 -24.07 4.76 -16.87
CA ALA A 53 -25.25 5.27 -17.55
C ALA A 53 -25.68 6.64 -17.03
N SER A 54 -25.62 6.88 -15.71
CA SER A 54 -25.90 8.19 -15.12
C SER A 54 -24.90 9.25 -15.54
N ILE A 55 -23.60 8.93 -15.59
CA ILE A 55 -22.55 9.85 -16.08
C ILE A 55 -22.82 10.25 -17.53
N ALA A 56 -23.12 9.29 -18.42
CA ALA A 56 -23.45 9.56 -19.81
C ALA A 56 -24.70 10.46 -19.95
N ARG A 57 -25.71 10.25 -19.10
CA ARG A 57 -26.92 11.09 -19.06
C ARG A 57 -26.66 12.51 -18.57
N ILE A 58 -25.84 12.68 -17.53
CA ILE A 58 -25.39 14.00 -17.05
C ILE A 58 -24.69 14.73 -18.19
N ALA A 59 -23.72 14.07 -18.83
CA ALA A 59 -22.98 14.64 -19.95
C ALA A 59 -23.90 15.08 -21.10
N ARG A 60 -24.91 14.26 -21.44
CA ARG A 60 -25.87 14.57 -22.50
C ARG A 60 -26.78 15.75 -22.14
N LEU A 61 -27.28 15.81 -20.90
CA LEU A 61 -28.14 16.91 -20.42
C LEU A 61 -27.36 18.24 -20.36
N GLU A 62 -26.15 18.23 -19.81
CA GLU A 62 -25.27 19.40 -19.76
C GLU A 62 -24.87 19.88 -21.16
N GLY A 63 -24.56 18.95 -22.07
CA GLY A 63 -24.31 19.27 -23.48
C GLY A 63 -25.52 19.90 -24.18
N LEU A 64 -26.72 19.40 -23.94
CA LEU A 64 -27.96 19.98 -24.47
C LEU A 64 -28.27 21.35 -23.85
N ARG A 65 -28.04 21.52 -22.54
CA ARG A 65 -28.19 22.80 -21.86
C ARG A 65 -27.30 23.85 -22.50
N ASN A 66 -26.02 23.54 -22.72
CA ASN A 66 -25.08 24.48 -23.35
C ASN A 66 -25.52 24.89 -24.76
N VAL A 67 -26.00 23.95 -25.57
CA VAL A 67 -26.50 24.24 -26.93
C VAL A 67 -27.76 25.10 -26.91
N LEU A 68 -28.71 24.80 -26.02
CA LEU A 68 -29.95 25.56 -25.89
C LEU A 68 -29.71 26.95 -25.29
N GLN A 69 -28.83 27.05 -24.29
CA GLN A 69 -28.43 28.32 -23.69
C GLN A 69 -27.84 29.26 -24.75
N GLN A 70 -26.95 28.77 -25.63
CA GLN A 70 -26.43 29.55 -26.76
C GLN A 70 -27.53 30.02 -27.74
N ARG A 71 -28.63 29.28 -27.86
CA ARG A 71 -29.75 29.61 -28.74
C ARG A 71 -30.66 30.71 -28.18
N PHE A 72 -30.76 30.82 -26.86
CA PHE A 72 -31.71 31.70 -26.17
C PHE A 72 -31.06 32.85 -25.37
N GLU A 73 -29.77 32.78 -25.06
CA GLU A 73 -29.00 33.88 -24.47
C GLU A 73 -28.30 34.71 -25.57
N HIS A 74 -29.07 35.63 -26.15
CA HIS A 74 -28.54 36.83 -26.81
C HIS A 74 -29.38 38.03 -26.37
N VAL A 75 -29.26 38.45 -25.10
CA VAL A 75 -29.29 39.87 -24.65
C VAL A 75 -28.76 39.91 -23.19
N GLY A 76 -27.52 40.37 -23.01
CA GLY A 76 -27.08 41.07 -21.80
C GLY A 76 -26.43 40.25 -20.67
N SER A 77 -25.33 40.82 -20.15
CA SER A 77 -24.58 40.49 -18.92
C SER A 77 -23.38 39.55 -19.08
N GLY A 78 -22.19 40.15 -19.00
CA GLY A 78 -20.90 39.47 -19.05
C GLY A 78 -20.68 38.48 -17.91
N ARG A 79 -20.31 37.26 -18.28
CA ARG A 79 -19.34 36.44 -17.55
C ARG A 79 -18.20 36.10 -18.50
N VAL A 80 -17.00 36.28 -17.98
CA VAL A 80 -15.73 36.43 -18.69
C VAL A 80 -15.06 35.07 -18.88
N GLU A 81 -14.49 34.89 -20.08
CA GLU A 81 -13.36 34.02 -20.47
C GLU A 81 -13.45 32.50 -20.26
N SER A 82 -13.84 31.78 -21.32
CA SER A 82 -13.22 30.50 -21.74
C SER A 82 -13.83 29.88 -23.01
N GLN A 83 -14.91 30.42 -23.59
CA GLN A 83 -15.56 29.85 -24.79
C GLN A 83 -14.91 30.30 -26.13
N LYS A 84 -13.62 30.00 -26.33
CA LYS A 84 -12.99 30.11 -27.67
C LYS A 84 -12.81 28.78 -28.39
N ASN A 85 -12.94 27.66 -27.68
CA ASN A 85 -12.78 26.32 -28.24
C ASN A 85 -14.14 25.62 -28.26
N GLY A 86 -14.44 24.87 -29.31
CA GLY A 86 -15.75 24.26 -29.58
C GLY A 86 -16.19 23.13 -28.63
N PHE A 87 -15.67 23.08 -27.42
CA PHE A 87 -15.96 22.09 -26.39
C PHE A 87 -15.87 22.72 -24.99
N SER A 88 -16.38 22.03 -23.96
CA SER A 88 -16.33 22.47 -22.56
C SER A 88 -15.97 21.32 -21.62
N TRP A 89 -15.31 21.64 -20.51
CA TRP A 89 -14.92 20.67 -19.48
C TRP A 89 -15.97 20.61 -18.36
N LEU A 90 -16.31 19.40 -17.92
CA LEU A 90 -17.19 19.13 -16.79
C LEU A 90 -16.57 18.06 -15.89
N GLU A 91 -16.39 18.37 -14.62
CA GLU A 91 -15.97 17.42 -13.60
C GLU A 91 -17.19 16.80 -12.91
N ILE A 92 -17.20 15.47 -12.74
CA ILE A 92 -18.28 14.73 -12.10
C ILE A 92 -17.72 13.93 -10.93
N GLU A 93 -18.18 14.25 -9.71
CA GLU A 93 -17.91 13.45 -8.53
C GLU A 93 -18.63 12.10 -8.60
N THR A 94 -17.88 11.01 -8.40
CA THR A 94 -18.40 9.65 -8.46
C THR A 94 -17.99 8.86 -7.21
N ALA A 95 -18.88 8.01 -6.69
CA ALA A 95 -18.67 7.21 -5.49
C ALA A 95 -17.90 5.90 -5.72
N PHE A 96 -17.04 5.85 -6.74
CA PHE A 96 -16.15 4.71 -6.94
C PHE A 96 -14.96 4.85 -5.98
N ASN A 97 -14.74 3.85 -5.11
CA ASN A 97 -13.72 3.92 -4.05
C ASN A 97 -12.31 4.30 -4.53
N ASN A 98 -11.93 3.90 -5.76
CA ASN A 98 -10.58 4.17 -6.31
C ASN A 98 -10.61 5.24 -7.41
N ARG A 99 -11.72 5.96 -7.62
CA ARG A 99 -11.80 6.98 -8.68
C ARG A 99 -11.32 8.31 -8.13
N VAL A 100 -10.17 8.76 -8.62
CA VAL A 100 -9.60 10.08 -8.30
C VAL A 100 -10.44 11.15 -8.98
N LEU A 101 -10.76 10.95 -10.26
CA LEU A 101 -11.45 11.95 -11.05
C LEU A 101 -12.25 11.33 -12.20
N THR A 102 -13.45 11.84 -12.44
CA THR A 102 -14.20 11.61 -13.68
C THR A 102 -14.40 12.93 -14.39
N GLY A 103 -13.66 13.12 -15.47
CA GLY A 103 -13.74 14.29 -16.32
C GLY A 103 -14.55 14.03 -17.58
N VAL A 104 -15.31 15.03 -18.04
CA VAL A 104 -16.12 14.93 -19.26
C VAL A 104 -15.84 16.13 -20.14
N VAL A 105 -15.40 15.87 -21.36
CA VAL A 105 -15.24 16.86 -22.41
C VAL A 105 -16.51 16.86 -23.26
N LEU A 106 -17.33 17.89 -23.11
CA LEU A 106 -18.57 18.08 -23.86
C LEU A 106 -18.27 18.73 -25.21
N ASN A 107 -18.61 18.07 -26.30
CA ASN A 107 -18.45 18.62 -27.63
C ASN A 107 -19.67 19.46 -28.05
N SER A 108 -19.43 20.63 -28.65
CA SER A 108 -20.49 21.51 -29.17
C SER A 108 -20.46 21.73 -30.68
N SER A 109 -19.30 21.54 -31.34
CA SER A 109 -19.14 21.94 -32.75
C SER A 109 -18.43 20.93 -33.64
N TYR A 110 -17.73 19.93 -33.09
CA TYR A 110 -16.92 19.02 -33.89
C TYR A 110 -17.75 17.86 -34.45
N ILE A 111 -17.49 17.51 -35.71
CA ILE A 111 -18.10 16.37 -36.40
C ILE A 111 -17.04 15.31 -36.70
N GLU A 112 -15.81 15.74 -37.02
CA GLU A 112 -14.70 14.86 -37.33
C GLU A 112 -14.00 14.37 -36.03
N PRO A 113 -13.94 13.04 -35.77
CA PRO A 113 -13.37 12.50 -34.54
C PRO A 113 -11.91 12.86 -34.31
N ARG A 114 -11.09 12.80 -35.37
CA ARG A 114 -9.65 13.06 -35.25
C ARG A 114 -9.37 14.49 -34.81
N GLN A 115 -10.01 15.45 -35.47
CA GLN A 115 -9.87 16.87 -35.12
C GLN A 115 -10.35 17.16 -33.69
N PHE A 116 -11.45 16.52 -33.25
CA PHE A 116 -11.93 16.64 -31.89
C PHE A 116 -10.92 16.10 -30.86
N LEU A 117 -10.35 14.92 -31.09
CA LEU A 117 -9.38 14.30 -30.19
C LEU A 117 -8.07 15.11 -30.13
N ASP A 118 -7.61 15.64 -31.25
CA ASP A 118 -6.40 16.49 -31.34
C ASP A 118 -6.53 17.80 -30.55
N ASP A 119 -7.68 18.47 -30.66
CA ASP A 119 -7.92 19.76 -29.99
C ASP A 119 -8.14 19.61 -28.47
N VAL A 120 -8.61 18.42 -28.04
CA VAL A 120 -8.85 18.09 -26.63
C VAL A 120 -7.61 17.55 -25.93
N ARG A 121 -6.62 17.05 -26.68
CA ARG A 121 -5.39 16.40 -26.17
C ARG A 121 -4.73 17.15 -25.03
N ASN A 122 -4.44 18.44 -25.22
CA ASN A 122 -3.68 19.21 -24.23
C ASN A 122 -4.43 19.31 -22.89
N ILE A 123 -5.75 19.45 -22.90
CA ILE A 123 -6.55 19.56 -21.67
C ILE A 123 -6.57 18.23 -20.91
N VAL A 124 -6.65 17.11 -21.63
CA VAL A 124 -6.60 15.78 -21.00
C VAL A 124 -5.21 15.50 -20.43
N ILE A 125 -4.15 15.88 -21.15
CA ILE A 125 -2.77 15.74 -20.68
C ILE A 125 -2.52 16.60 -19.44
N ASP A 126 -2.90 17.88 -19.46
CA ASP A 126 -2.70 18.81 -18.34
C ASP A 126 -3.41 18.29 -17.08
N LEU A 127 -4.63 17.77 -17.23
CA LEU A 127 -5.39 17.17 -16.15
C LEU A 127 -4.70 15.95 -15.56
N ILE A 128 -4.20 15.04 -16.40
CA ILE A 128 -3.50 13.84 -15.93
C ILE A 128 -2.20 14.24 -15.25
N HIS A 129 -1.48 15.22 -15.79
CA HIS A 129 -0.27 15.75 -15.20
C HIS A 129 -0.53 16.34 -13.80
N ASP A 130 -1.56 17.17 -13.64
CA ASP A 130 -1.96 17.73 -12.34
C ASP A 130 -2.31 16.64 -11.30
N ASN A 131 -2.91 15.54 -11.74
CA ASN A 131 -3.20 14.40 -10.87
C ASN A 131 -1.94 13.56 -10.58
N LEU A 132 -0.99 13.42 -11.51
CA LEU A 132 0.29 12.75 -11.28
C LEU A 132 1.19 13.52 -10.30
N GLN A 133 1.04 14.84 -10.20
CA GLN A 133 1.72 15.62 -9.15
C GLN A 133 1.23 15.30 -7.73
N ARG A 134 0.01 14.76 -7.62
CA ARG A 134 -0.62 14.41 -6.33
C ARG A 134 -0.57 12.91 -6.05
N HIS A 135 -0.40 12.09 -7.08
CA HIS A 135 -0.45 10.63 -7.02
C HIS A 135 0.72 10.03 -7.81
N ILE A 136 1.44 9.08 -7.20
CA ILE A 136 2.67 8.48 -7.77
C ILE A 136 2.39 7.79 -9.12
N CYS A 137 1.20 7.22 -9.28
CA CYS A 137 0.78 6.54 -10.49
C CYS A 137 -0.75 6.58 -10.64
N LEU A 138 -1.23 6.53 -11.89
CA LEU A 138 -2.64 6.61 -12.22
C LEU A 138 -3.03 5.51 -13.20
N LYS A 139 -4.26 5.05 -13.11
CA LYS A 139 -4.87 4.15 -14.08
C LYS A 139 -5.97 4.88 -14.85
N VAL A 140 -5.67 5.22 -16.09
CA VAL A 140 -6.53 6.07 -16.93
C VAL A 140 -7.21 5.24 -18.01
N ASN A 141 -8.50 5.48 -18.22
CA ASN A 141 -9.19 5.07 -19.45
C ASN A 141 -10.06 6.20 -19.97
N THR A 142 -10.43 6.10 -21.23
CA THR A 142 -11.30 7.06 -21.91
C THR A 142 -12.51 6.35 -22.50
N ILE A 143 -13.66 7.03 -22.51
CA ILE A 143 -14.89 6.56 -23.13
C ILE A 143 -15.33 7.61 -24.12
N PHE A 144 -15.22 7.28 -25.41
CA PHE A 144 -15.72 8.10 -26.50
C PHE A 144 -17.17 7.74 -26.78
N ASN A 145 -18.06 8.72 -26.70
CA ASN A 145 -19.48 8.53 -27.00
C ASN A 145 -19.78 9.10 -28.39
N GLY A 146 -20.42 8.30 -29.23
CA GLY A 146 -20.82 8.68 -30.59
C GLY A 146 -22.29 8.32 -30.88
N GLU A 147 -22.99 9.19 -31.62
CA GLU A 147 -24.31 8.90 -32.18
C GLU A 147 -24.16 8.50 -33.64
N PHE A 148 -24.63 7.29 -33.98
CA PHE A 148 -24.52 6.69 -35.30
C PHE A 148 -25.89 6.64 -35.98
N VAL A 149 -25.90 6.77 -37.31
CA VAL A 149 -27.13 6.71 -38.13
C VAL A 149 -26.96 5.70 -39.25
N ALA A 150 -27.96 4.83 -39.40
CA ALA A 150 -28.11 3.96 -40.56
C ALA A 150 -29.54 4.07 -41.08
N TYR A 151 -29.70 4.60 -42.29
CA TYR A 151 -31.01 4.89 -42.89
C TYR A 151 -31.89 5.76 -41.97
N ALA A 152 -32.99 5.20 -41.44
CA ALA A 152 -33.91 5.87 -40.52
C ALA A 152 -33.64 5.54 -39.03
N LYS A 153 -32.63 4.73 -38.72
CA LYS A 153 -32.30 4.30 -37.36
C LYS A 153 -31.17 5.15 -36.79
N ARG A 154 -31.27 5.48 -35.49
CA ARG A 154 -30.22 6.13 -34.71
C ARG A 154 -29.83 5.24 -33.54
N SER A 155 -28.54 5.09 -33.28
CA SER A 155 -28.01 4.41 -32.09
C SER A 155 -26.94 5.27 -31.43
N ALA A 156 -26.83 5.19 -30.11
CA ALA A 156 -25.74 5.81 -29.37
C ALA A 156 -24.83 4.68 -28.87
N GLU A 157 -23.58 4.69 -29.31
CA GLU A 157 -22.59 3.68 -28.95
C GLU A 157 -21.39 4.34 -28.27
N SER A 158 -20.76 3.60 -27.35
CA SER A 158 -19.61 4.07 -26.58
C SER A 158 -18.40 3.17 -26.85
N ILE A 159 -17.28 3.78 -27.22
CA ILE A 159 -15.99 3.10 -27.40
C ILE A 159 -15.16 3.37 -26.14
N THR A 160 -14.78 2.29 -25.44
CA THR A 160 -13.98 2.38 -24.21
C THR A 160 -12.58 1.89 -24.49
N THR A 161 -11.58 2.72 -24.21
CA THR A 161 -10.17 2.33 -24.29
C THR A 161 -9.79 1.41 -23.12
N LYS A 162 -8.70 0.66 -23.28
CA LYS A 162 -8.18 -0.16 -22.19
C LYS A 162 -7.65 0.75 -21.08
N ASN A 163 -7.67 0.24 -19.85
CA ASN A 163 -6.97 0.94 -18.78
C ASN A 163 -5.47 0.96 -19.05
N TYR A 164 -4.89 2.14 -19.02
CA TYR A 164 -3.46 2.37 -19.16
C TYR A 164 -2.88 2.90 -17.85
N GLU A 165 -1.68 2.44 -17.50
CA GLU A 165 -1.00 2.80 -16.27
C GLU A 165 0.04 3.87 -16.57
N LEU A 166 -0.07 5.01 -15.90
CA LEU A 166 0.74 6.21 -16.12
C LEU A 166 1.53 6.55 -14.86
N PHE A 167 2.79 6.93 -15.05
CA PHE A 167 3.73 7.36 -14.03
C PHE A 167 4.25 8.77 -14.36
N ASP A 168 4.87 9.45 -13.41
CA ASP A 168 5.46 10.80 -13.63
C ASP A 168 6.53 10.82 -14.74
N THR A 169 7.14 9.67 -15.04
CA THR A 169 8.12 9.52 -16.12
C THR A 169 7.52 9.13 -17.48
N SER A 170 6.21 8.87 -17.55
CA SER A 170 5.54 8.45 -18.78
C SER A 170 5.41 9.60 -19.79
N ASP A 171 5.59 9.31 -21.08
CA ASP A 171 5.28 10.27 -22.14
C ASP A 171 3.77 10.34 -22.36
N LEU A 172 3.14 11.38 -21.79
CA LEU A 172 1.69 11.59 -21.87
C LEU A 172 1.19 11.89 -23.29
N ARG A 173 2.06 12.39 -24.19
CA ARG A 173 1.67 12.65 -25.59
C ARG A 173 1.64 11.35 -26.38
N GLU A 174 2.69 10.55 -26.26
CA GLU A 174 2.75 9.22 -26.86
C GLU A 174 1.55 8.37 -26.40
N TRP A 175 1.26 8.36 -25.10
CA TRP A 175 0.08 7.67 -24.57
C TRP A 175 -1.23 8.16 -25.19
N TYR A 176 -1.44 9.48 -25.30
CA TYR A 176 -2.70 10.00 -25.84
C TYR A 176 -2.84 9.72 -27.34
N ASP A 177 -1.75 9.83 -28.10
CA ASP A 177 -1.80 9.59 -29.54
C ASP A 177 -2.01 8.09 -29.83
N GLU A 178 -1.24 7.19 -29.21
CA GLU A 178 -1.31 5.75 -29.49
C GLU A 178 -2.48 5.03 -28.81
N HIS A 179 -2.78 5.34 -27.53
CA HIS A 179 -3.74 4.56 -26.72
C HIS A 179 -5.09 5.24 -26.51
N VAL A 180 -5.22 6.50 -26.91
CA VAL A 180 -6.52 7.19 -26.95
C VAL A 180 -6.93 7.44 -28.39
N THR A 181 -6.12 8.16 -29.16
CA THR A 181 -6.52 8.60 -30.51
C THR A 181 -6.58 7.44 -31.48
N ASP A 182 -5.48 6.70 -31.65
CA ASP A 182 -5.41 5.61 -32.63
C ASP A 182 -6.36 4.46 -32.27
N ASP A 183 -6.44 4.07 -30.98
CA ASP A 183 -7.37 3.05 -30.50
C ASP A 183 -8.85 3.41 -30.77
N ILE A 184 -9.25 4.67 -30.53
CA ILE A 184 -10.62 5.13 -30.80
C ILE A 184 -10.90 5.18 -32.30
N LEU A 185 -9.97 5.71 -33.09
CA LEU A 185 -10.13 5.81 -34.55
C LEU A 185 -10.20 4.44 -35.21
N ALA A 186 -9.33 3.50 -34.81
CA ALA A 186 -9.37 2.13 -35.31
C ALA A 186 -10.69 1.43 -34.96
N ALA A 187 -11.19 1.61 -33.73
CA ALA A 187 -12.49 1.06 -33.33
C ALA A 187 -13.67 1.69 -34.10
N LEU A 188 -13.58 2.98 -34.46
CA LEU A 188 -14.58 3.65 -35.30
C LEU A 188 -14.55 3.13 -36.74
N GLU A 189 -13.37 2.97 -37.34
CA GLU A 189 -13.20 2.41 -38.68
C GLU A 189 -13.76 0.98 -38.73
N GLU A 190 -13.39 0.13 -37.78
CA GLU A 190 -13.90 -1.25 -37.70
C GLU A 190 -15.43 -1.31 -37.57
N PHE A 191 -16.04 -0.35 -36.85
CA PHE A 191 -17.49 -0.28 -36.71
C PHE A 191 -18.20 0.12 -38.02
N GLN A 192 -17.58 1.02 -38.79
CA GLN A 192 -18.14 1.53 -40.04
C GLN A 192 -17.93 0.57 -41.23
N GLU A 193 -16.82 -0.16 -41.28
CA GLU A 193 -16.46 -1.05 -42.38
C GLU A 193 -17.24 -2.39 -42.42
N ARG A 194 -17.90 -2.79 -41.32
CA ARG A 194 -18.61 -4.09 -41.21
C ARG A 194 -19.95 -4.18 -41.98
N ASP A 195 -20.06 -3.66 -43.20
CA ASP A 195 -21.25 -3.69 -44.07
C ASP A 195 -22.56 -3.21 -43.39
N SER A 196 -22.43 -2.46 -42.29
CA SER A 196 -23.50 -2.22 -41.33
C SER A 196 -24.37 -1.01 -41.72
N GLY A 197 -23.84 -0.14 -42.59
CA GLY A 197 -24.49 1.09 -43.08
C GLY A 197 -24.56 2.21 -42.03
N TRP A 198 -23.85 2.09 -40.92
CA TRP A 198 -23.81 3.07 -39.85
C TRP A 198 -22.71 4.10 -40.08
N ALA A 199 -23.08 5.38 -40.14
CA ALA A 199 -22.15 6.49 -40.17
C ALA A 199 -22.23 7.27 -38.85
N LEU A 200 -21.07 7.73 -38.36
CA LEU A 200 -21.02 8.63 -37.21
C LEU A 200 -21.68 9.96 -37.61
N SER A 201 -22.66 10.40 -36.82
CA SER A 201 -23.43 11.62 -37.09
C SER A 201 -23.10 12.76 -36.12
N ARG A 202 -22.80 12.41 -34.87
CA ARG A 202 -22.50 13.39 -33.82
C ARG A 202 -21.59 12.77 -32.78
N ILE A 203 -20.72 13.59 -32.21
CA ILE A 203 -19.87 13.24 -31.07
C ILE A 203 -20.42 13.98 -29.85
N PRO A 204 -21.14 13.34 -28.93
CA PRO A 204 -21.59 14.00 -27.72
C PRO A 204 -20.46 14.44 -26.78
N ASN A 205 -19.52 13.55 -26.46
CA ASN A 205 -18.48 13.81 -25.46
C ASN A 205 -17.38 12.73 -25.44
N LEU A 206 -16.28 13.07 -24.77
CA LEU A 206 -15.24 12.16 -24.31
C LEU A 206 -15.21 12.16 -22.79
N ILE A 207 -15.34 11.00 -22.16
CA ILE A 207 -15.20 10.85 -20.72
C ILE A 207 -13.77 10.36 -20.43
N VAL A 208 -13.09 10.99 -19.48
CA VAL A 208 -11.78 10.59 -18.97
C VAL A 208 -11.94 10.11 -17.54
N ASN A 209 -11.63 8.85 -17.31
CA ASN A 209 -11.71 8.21 -16.01
C ASN A 209 -10.29 8.04 -15.45
N VAL A 210 -9.98 8.76 -14.39
CA VAL A 210 -8.69 8.67 -13.70
C VAL A 210 -8.90 7.93 -12.40
N ASN A 211 -8.35 6.72 -12.32
CA ASN A 211 -8.40 5.90 -11.11
C ASN A 211 -7.04 5.94 -10.43
N ASN A 212 -7.06 5.82 -9.11
CA ASN A 212 -5.86 5.55 -8.36
C ASN A 212 -5.44 4.12 -8.66
N LEU A 213 -4.16 3.92 -8.96
CA LEU A 213 -3.61 2.58 -9.06
C LEU A 213 -3.30 2.15 -7.63
N VAL A 214 -4.05 1.19 -7.10
CA VAL A 214 -3.62 0.51 -5.86
C VAL A 214 -2.37 -0.27 -6.26
N THR A 215 -1.21 0.17 -5.77
CA THR A 215 0.05 -0.52 -5.99
C THR A 215 0.33 -1.47 -4.84
N GLU A 216 1.03 -2.55 -5.18
CA GLU A 216 1.66 -3.40 -4.19
C GLU A 216 3.02 -2.77 -3.81
N ASP A 217 3.13 -2.27 -2.59
CA ASP A 217 4.35 -1.73 -2.04
C ASP A 217 5.09 -2.79 -1.20
N LEU A 218 6.37 -2.99 -1.49
CA LEU A 218 7.25 -3.82 -0.69
C LEU A 218 7.95 -2.97 0.39
N MET A 219 7.61 -3.23 1.64
CA MET A 219 8.15 -2.47 2.78
C MET A 219 9.04 -3.33 3.66
N TYR A 220 10.19 -2.78 4.06
CA TYR A 220 11.12 -3.45 4.97
C TYR A 220 11.22 -2.67 6.28
N PHE A 221 10.49 -3.15 7.29
CA PHE A 221 10.52 -2.57 8.63
C PHE A 221 11.47 -3.35 9.56
N ASP A 222 12.22 -2.61 10.37
CA ASP A 222 13.14 -3.16 11.36
C ASP A 222 12.97 -2.44 12.70
N VAL A 223 13.00 -3.17 13.83
CA VAL A 223 12.91 -2.55 15.15
C VAL A 223 14.27 -2.01 15.57
N ASN A 224 14.32 -0.73 15.92
CA ASN A 224 15.51 -0.16 16.53
C ASN A 224 15.88 -0.83 17.86
N ASN A 225 17.02 -1.53 17.88
CA ASN A 225 17.60 -2.10 19.10
C ASN A 225 16.58 -2.92 19.91
N LEU A 226 15.91 -3.88 19.26
CA LEU A 226 14.81 -4.67 19.84
C LEU A 226 15.15 -5.25 21.22
N TYR A 227 16.30 -5.91 21.35
CA TYR A 227 16.72 -6.49 22.63
C TYR A 227 17.06 -5.43 23.67
N GLY A 228 17.60 -4.27 23.26
CA GLY A 228 17.79 -3.14 24.16
C GLY A 228 16.46 -2.62 24.70
N TRP A 229 15.46 -2.46 23.83
CA TRP A 229 14.10 -2.10 24.24
C TRP A 229 13.52 -3.14 25.21
N ALA A 230 13.62 -4.43 24.90
CA ALA A 230 13.14 -5.50 25.78
C ALA A 230 13.88 -5.55 27.13
N MET A 231 15.17 -5.19 27.18
CA MET A 231 15.92 -5.05 28.42
C MET A 231 15.50 -3.84 29.26
N SER A 232 14.88 -2.82 28.65
CA SER A 232 14.33 -1.67 29.36
C SER A 232 12.98 -1.94 30.02
N GLU A 233 12.36 -3.09 29.74
CA GLU A 233 11.11 -3.52 30.35
C GLU A 233 11.33 -4.15 31.74
N SER A 234 10.24 -4.44 32.46
CA SER A 234 10.31 -5.13 33.74
C SER A 234 10.84 -6.56 33.56
N LEU A 235 11.97 -6.85 34.21
CA LEU A 235 12.65 -8.14 34.14
C LEU A 235 12.75 -8.79 35.52
N PRO A 236 12.74 -10.14 35.60
CA PRO A 236 12.90 -10.85 36.86
C PRO A 236 14.23 -10.51 37.52
N TYR A 237 14.22 -10.28 38.84
CA TYR A 237 15.44 -10.10 39.63
C TYR A 237 15.52 -11.03 40.86
N GLY A 238 14.42 -11.65 41.29
CA GLY A 238 14.43 -12.53 42.46
C GLY A 238 13.07 -13.09 42.87
N GLU A 239 13.03 -13.68 44.07
CA GLU A 239 11.80 -14.16 44.73
C GLU A 239 11.00 -15.20 43.92
N PHE A 240 11.70 -16.10 43.24
CA PHE A 240 11.08 -17.18 42.47
C PHE A 240 10.35 -18.17 43.38
N GLN A 241 9.05 -18.36 43.14
CA GLN A 241 8.19 -19.26 43.89
C GLN A 241 7.18 -19.95 42.97
N TRP A 242 6.82 -21.19 43.29
CA TRP A 242 5.72 -21.87 42.61
C TRP A 242 4.39 -21.42 43.23
N VAL A 243 3.37 -21.21 42.39
CA VAL A 243 2.02 -20.89 42.85
C VAL A 243 1.27 -22.19 43.16
N ASP A 244 0.74 -22.32 44.37
CA ASP A 244 0.00 -23.52 44.80
C ASP A 244 -1.43 -23.59 44.22
N ASP A 245 -2.16 -22.47 44.20
CA ASP A 245 -3.56 -22.40 43.74
C ASP A 245 -3.63 -21.95 42.26
N ILE A 246 -3.37 -22.91 41.37
CA ILE A 246 -3.34 -22.68 39.92
C ILE A 246 -4.75 -22.50 39.33
N GLU A 247 -5.77 -23.15 39.91
CA GLU A 247 -7.13 -23.17 39.37
C GLU A 247 -7.82 -21.80 39.42
N ARG A 248 -7.44 -20.96 40.40
CA ARG A 248 -8.00 -19.60 40.55
C ARG A 248 -7.19 -18.51 39.87
N PHE A 249 -6.05 -18.85 39.27
CA PHE A 249 -5.18 -17.87 38.67
C PHE A 249 -5.75 -17.32 37.35
N ASP A 250 -6.10 -16.03 37.36
CA ASP A 250 -6.48 -15.31 36.15
C ASP A 250 -5.31 -14.46 35.65
N VAL A 251 -4.66 -14.92 34.57
CA VAL A 251 -3.56 -14.20 33.93
C VAL A 251 -3.98 -12.83 33.39
N MET A 252 -5.25 -12.65 32.98
CA MET A 252 -5.73 -11.38 32.41
C MET A 252 -5.89 -10.29 33.48
N SER A 253 -6.00 -10.67 34.75
CA SER A 253 -6.09 -9.72 35.87
C SER A 253 -4.75 -9.05 36.24
N VAL A 254 -3.63 -9.59 35.75
CA VAL A 254 -2.29 -9.08 36.06
C VAL A 254 -1.99 -7.82 35.24
N SER A 255 -1.78 -6.70 35.92
CA SER A 255 -1.39 -5.44 35.27
C SER A 255 0.02 -5.52 34.65
N SER A 256 0.23 -4.80 33.54
CA SER A 256 1.56 -4.63 32.91
C SER A 256 2.60 -3.99 33.83
N ASP A 257 2.15 -3.18 34.79
CA ASP A 257 3.01 -2.47 35.76
C ASP A 257 3.19 -3.24 37.07
N SER A 258 2.73 -4.50 37.11
CA SER A 258 2.87 -5.35 38.29
C SER A 258 4.35 -5.55 38.65
N VAL A 259 4.65 -5.42 39.95
CA VAL A 259 5.97 -5.77 40.51
C VAL A 259 6.20 -7.29 40.58
N ILE A 260 5.14 -8.08 40.33
CA ILE A 260 5.18 -9.54 40.25
C ILE A 260 4.93 -9.96 38.80
N GLY A 261 5.82 -10.81 38.28
CA GLY A 261 5.69 -11.45 36.97
C GLY A 261 5.50 -12.95 37.10
N TYR A 262 5.02 -13.56 36.00
CA TYR A 262 4.75 -14.99 35.94
C TYR A 262 5.28 -15.62 34.65
N ILE A 263 5.75 -16.87 34.77
CA ILE A 263 5.99 -17.79 33.66
C ILE A 263 5.06 -18.98 33.87
N LEU A 264 4.33 -19.36 32.81
CA LEU A 264 3.35 -20.43 32.87
C LEU A 264 3.70 -21.54 31.90
N GLU A 265 3.47 -22.79 32.30
CA GLU A 265 3.43 -23.95 31.42
C GLU A 265 1.96 -24.30 31.14
N VAL A 266 1.54 -24.17 29.88
CA VAL A 266 0.12 -24.23 29.49
C VAL A 266 -0.13 -25.06 28.23
N ASP A 267 -1.32 -25.63 28.12
CA ASP A 267 -1.86 -26.11 26.85
C ASP A 267 -2.70 -24.99 26.21
N LEU A 268 -2.38 -24.62 24.98
CA LEU A 268 -3.08 -23.59 24.21
C LEU A 268 -3.81 -24.23 23.03
N GLU A 269 -5.12 -24.06 23.00
CA GLU A 269 -5.92 -24.31 21.81
C GLU A 269 -5.76 -23.13 20.84
N TYR A 270 -5.61 -23.46 19.56
CA TYR A 270 -5.51 -22.53 18.45
C TYR A 270 -6.76 -22.65 17.56
N PRO A 271 -7.84 -21.91 17.84
CA PRO A 271 -9.10 -22.11 17.16
C PRO A 271 -9.00 -21.88 15.65
N GLN A 272 -9.68 -22.73 14.87
CA GLN A 272 -9.70 -22.61 13.40
C GLN A 272 -10.19 -21.23 12.92
N SER A 273 -11.06 -20.58 13.70
CA SER A 273 -11.63 -19.26 13.37
C SER A 273 -10.60 -18.12 13.31
N VAL A 274 -9.42 -18.28 13.90
CA VAL A 274 -8.34 -17.27 13.89
C VAL A 274 -7.19 -17.64 12.95
N HIS A 275 -7.28 -18.77 12.23
CA HIS A 275 -6.20 -19.24 11.37
C HIS A 275 -5.90 -18.30 10.22
N ASP A 276 -6.94 -17.83 9.52
CA ASP A 276 -6.78 -16.91 8.39
C ASP A 276 -6.15 -15.58 8.84
N ALA A 277 -6.56 -15.08 10.02
CA ALA A 277 -6.01 -13.85 10.60
C ALA A 277 -4.55 -14.00 11.04
N HIS A 278 -4.09 -15.22 11.36
CA HIS A 278 -2.77 -15.44 11.93
C HIS A 278 -1.79 -16.18 11.00
N VAL A 279 -2.20 -16.50 9.78
CA VAL A 279 -1.43 -17.36 8.86
C VAL A 279 -0.01 -16.85 8.58
N ASP A 280 0.13 -15.53 8.53
CA ASP A 280 1.39 -14.86 8.18
C ASP A 280 2.38 -14.80 9.35
N LEU A 281 1.89 -14.65 10.59
CA LEU A 281 2.74 -14.59 11.78
C LEU A 281 2.13 -15.35 12.98
N PRO A 282 2.05 -16.70 12.95
CA PRO A 282 1.47 -17.45 14.05
C PRO A 282 2.14 -17.22 15.42
N PHE A 283 1.34 -17.13 16.48
CA PHE A 283 1.80 -17.10 17.88
C PHE A 283 2.46 -18.42 18.33
N CYS A 284 3.26 -18.32 19.40
CA CYS A 284 3.85 -19.44 20.14
C CYS A 284 4.66 -20.43 19.27
N PRO A 285 5.75 -19.99 18.62
CA PRO A 285 6.54 -20.86 17.76
C PRO A 285 7.20 -22.01 18.53
N THR A 286 7.22 -23.21 17.94
CA THR A 286 7.74 -24.44 18.57
C THR A 286 9.00 -24.95 17.88
N ARG A 287 9.89 -25.62 18.63
CA ARG A 287 11.09 -26.24 18.07
C ARG A 287 10.79 -27.68 17.67
N GLU A 288 10.52 -27.89 16.39
CA GLU A 288 10.05 -29.16 15.85
C GLU A 288 10.79 -29.56 14.56
N TRP A 289 10.56 -30.79 14.11
CA TRP A 289 11.10 -31.31 12.85
C TRP A 289 10.17 -30.92 11.71
N PRO A 290 10.62 -30.08 10.75
CA PRO A 290 9.83 -29.83 9.56
C PRO A 290 9.61 -31.14 8.79
N PRO A 291 8.44 -31.34 8.16
CA PRO A 291 8.16 -32.54 7.37
C PRO A 291 9.29 -32.85 6.37
N GLY A 292 9.84 -34.06 6.43
CA GLY A 292 10.91 -34.51 5.53
C GLY A 292 12.29 -33.86 5.74
N LYS A 293 12.51 -33.09 6.81
CA LYS A 293 13.82 -32.49 7.12
C LYS A 293 14.47 -33.16 8.33
N ARG A 294 15.81 -33.18 8.33
CA ARG A 294 16.63 -33.80 9.38
C ARG A 294 17.13 -32.83 10.47
N ASN A 295 16.70 -31.58 10.44
CA ASN A 295 17.14 -30.57 11.40
C ASN A 295 15.92 -29.94 12.06
N VAL A 296 15.94 -29.89 13.40
CA VAL A 296 14.96 -29.15 14.18
C VAL A 296 15.03 -27.68 13.80
N LYS A 297 13.87 -27.06 13.57
CA LYS A 297 13.74 -25.63 13.32
C LYS A 297 12.72 -25.04 14.27
N LEU A 298 12.80 -23.73 14.44
CA LEU A 298 11.72 -22.98 15.05
C LEU A 298 10.62 -22.83 13.99
N LEU A 299 9.45 -23.41 14.25
CA LEU A 299 8.30 -23.42 13.36
C LEU A 299 7.23 -22.49 13.92
N VAL A 300 6.68 -21.65 13.06
CA VAL A 300 5.44 -20.92 13.31
C VAL A 300 4.29 -21.76 12.77
N THR A 301 3.49 -22.34 13.65
CA THR A 301 2.40 -23.25 13.28
C THR A 301 1.08 -22.79 13.90
N LEU A 302 -0.03 -23.07 13.21
CA LEU A 302 -1.39 -22.83 13.69
C LEU A 302 -1.96 -24.00 14.50
N TYR A 303 -1.10 -24.96 14.90
CA TYR A 303 -1.52 -26.11 15.70
C TYR A 303 -1.70 -25.74 17.16
N ASN A 304 -2.47 -26.56 17.88
CA ASN A 304 -2.51 -26.51 19.34
C ASN A 304 -1.10 -26.66 19.91
N LYS A 305 -0.85 -26.03 21.05
CA LYS A 305 0.43 -26.07 21.73
C LYS A 305 0.26 -26.85 23.03
N GLU A 306 1.07 -27.88 23.22
CA GLU A 306 1.06 -28.68 24.44
C GLU A 306 2.26 -28.32 25.31
N ARG A 307 2.03 -28.16 26.61
CA ARG A 307 3.05 -27.87 27.63
C ARG A 307 3.98 -26.71 27.23
N TYR A 308 3.40 -25.68 26.64
CA TYR A 308 4.14 -24.53 26.14
C TYR A 308 4.50 -23.60 27.30
N VAL A 309 5.78 -23.23 27.40
CA VAL A 309 6.27 -22.34 28.44
C VAL A 309 6.27 -20.91 27.92
N VAL A 310 5.50 -20.03 28.56
CA VAL A 310 5.24 -18.67 28.08
C VAL A 310 5.29 -17.63 29.20
N TYR A 311 5.75 -16.44 28.87
CA TYR A 311 5.71 -15.29 29.77
C TYR A 311 4.30 -14.68 29.82
N TYR A 312 3.84 -14.25 31.00
CA TYR A 312 2.44 -13.86 31.20
C TYR A 312 1.93 -12.78 30.24
N ARG A 313 2.74 -11.75 29.90
CA ARG A 313 2.34 -10.71 28.95
C ARG A 313 2.10 -11.26 27.54
N ASN A 314 2.96 -12.19 27.10
CA ASN A 314 2.80 -12.85 25.81
C ASN A 314 1.55 -13.74 25.80
N LEU A 315 1.26 -14.40 26.92
CA LEU A 315 0.03 -15.19 27.08
C LEU A 315 -1.22 -14.31 27.04
N GLN A 316 -1.20 -13.14 27.70
CA GLN A 316 -2.29 -12.16 27.61
C GLN A 316 -2.54 -11.73 26.16
N GLN A 317 -1.47 -11.39 25.42
CA GLN A 317 -1.58 -11.03 24.00
C GLN A 317 -2.19 -12.19 23.18
N CYS A 318 -1.72 -13.42 23.39
CA CYS A 318 -2.29 -14.60 22.72
C CYS A 318 -3.80 -14.75 22.97
N ILE A 319 -4.25 -14.56 24.22
CA ILE A 319 -5.67 -14.66 24.60
C ILE A 319 -6.49 -13.54 23.98
N CYS A 320 -5.97 -12.30 23.99
CA CYS A 320 -6.60 -11.16 23.33
C CYS A 320 -6.82 -11.41 21.83
N HIS A 321 -5.90 -12.12 21.18
CA HIS A 321 -5.99 -12.51 19.78
C HIS A 321 -6.71 -13.86 19.56
N GLY A 322 -7.37 -14.41 20.58
CA GLY A 322 -8.32 -15.52 20.42
C GLY A 322 -7.77 -16.93 20.67
N LEU A 323 -6.51 -17.08 21.09
CA LEU A 323 -6.03 -18.36 21.62
C LEU A 323 -6.71 -18.66 22.96
N ARG A 324 -6.88 -19.94 23.29
CA ARG A 324 -7.57 -20.36 24.52
C ARG A 324 -6.67 -21.25 25.37
N ILE A 325 -6.56 -20.93 26.65
CA ILE A 325 -5.93 -21.83 27.61
C ILE A 325 -6.89 -22.99 27.86
N THR A 326 -6.42 -24.21 27.64
CA THR A 326 -7.17 -25.43 27.96
C THR A 326 -6.72 -26.04 29.28
N LYS A 327 -5.45 -25.85 29.64
CA LYS A 327 -4.87 -26.36 30.89
C LYS A 327 -3.65 -25.55 31.32
N ILE A 328 -3.49 -25.37 32.62
CA ILE A 328 -2.27 -24.82 33.25
C ILE A 328 -1.63 -25.93 34.08
N TYR A 329 -0.35 -26.20 33.87
CA TYR A 329 0.40 -27.23 34.60
C TYR A 329 1.13 -26.68 35.81
N CYS A 330 1.80 -25.55 35.63
CA CYS A 330 2.53 -24.88 36.69
C CYS A 330 2.69 -23.39 36.38
N ILE A 331 2.84 -22.60 37.45
CA ILE A 331 3.05 -21.16 37.39
C ILE A 331 4.23 -20.83 38.29
N LEU A 332 5.26 -20.22 37.69
CA LEU A 332 6.41 -19.67 38.40
C LEU A 332 6.22 -18.16 38.56
N GLN A 333 6.01 -17.70 39.79
CA GLN A 333 5.95 -16.27 40.12
C GLN A 333 7.35 -15.75 40.50
N PHE A 334 7.60 -14.47 40.26
CA PHE A 334 8.85 -13.79 40.62
C PHE A 334 8.67 -12.29 40.77
N ALA A 335 9.58 -11.65 41.50
CA ALA A 335 9.67 -10.20 41.55
C ALA A 335 10.38 -9.64 40.31
N GLN A 336 9.83 -8.58 39.72
CA GLN A 336 10.34 -7.95 38.51
C GLN A 336 10.39 -6.42 38.63
N SER A 337 11.34 -5.80 37.95
CA SER A 337 11.46 -4.33 37.85
C SER A 337 12.26 -3.94 36.60
N PRO A 338 12.18 -2.70 36.10
CA PRO A 338 12.94 -2.26 34.92
C PRO A 338 14.40 -1.88 35.30
N TRP A 339 15.11 -2.77 35.98
CA TRP A 339 16.43 -2.48 36.57
C TRP A 339 17.56 -2.25 35.54
N LEU A 340 17.39 -2.68 34.28
CA LEU A 340 18.34 -2.40 33.18
C LEU A 340 18.01 -1.13 32.38
N ARG A 341 16.84 -0.53 32.58
CA ARG A 341 16.36 0.61 31.77
C ARG A 341 17.36 1.77 31.74
N GLY A 342 17.82 2.22 32.91
CA GLY A 342 18.78 3.33 33.00
C GLY A 342 20.11 3.05 32.30
N TYR A 343 20.54 1.78 32.24
CA TYR A 343 21.75 1.38 31.52
C TYR A 343 21.57 1.48 30.00
N ILE A 344 20.43 1.00 29.49
CA ILE A 344 20.11 1.06 28.05
C ILE A 344 19.90 2.51 27.60
N GLU A 345 19.20 3.32 28.38
CA GLU A 345 18.97 4.74 28.11
C GLU A 345 20.30 5.51 28.05
N LEU A 346 21.21 5.25 28.99
CA LEU A 346 22.54 5.87 29.01
C LEU A 346 23.34 5.54 27.75
N ASN A 347 23.42 4.26 27.38
CA ASN A 347 24.15 3.83 26.17
C ASN A 347 23.50 4.35 24.88
N THR A 348 22.17 4.44 24.85
CA THR A 348 21.43 5.02 23.72
C THR A 348 21.76 6.51 23.59
N ARG A 349 21.76 7.27 24.68
CA ARG A 349 22.14 8.68 24.69
C ARG A 349 23.57 8.89 24.18
N PHE A 350 24.52 8.08 24.66
CA PHE A 350 25.89 8.16 24.15
C PHE A 350 26.00 7.81 22.67
N ARG A 351 25.23 6.83 22.20
CA ARG A 351 25.18 6.49 20.78
C ARG A 351 24.62 7.61 19.91
N MET A 352 23.62 8.36 20.40
CA MET A 352 23.06 9.52 19.69
C MET A 352 24.06 10.69 19.61
N LEU A 353 24.85 10.90 20.67
CA LEU A 353 25.85 11.96 20.76
C LEU A 353 27.18 11.63 20.06
N ALA A 354 27.39 10.35 19.70
CA ALA A 354 28.63 9.89 19.09
C ALA A 354 28.83 10.52 17.70
N ASN A 355 29.99 11.15 17.51
CA ASN A 355 30.34 11.85 16.26
C ASN A 355 31.08 10.96 15.26
N ASN A 356 31.50 9.76 15.66
CA ASN A 356 32.22 8.82 14.82
C ASN A 356 31.59 7.43 14.82
N GLU A 357 31.85 6.68 13.75
CA GLU A 357 31.28 5.35 13.52
C GLU A 357 31.79 4.32 14.55
N PHE A 358 33.00 4.50 15.08
CA PHE A 358 33.57 3.62 16.09
C PHE A 358 32.77 3.69 17.41
N GLU A 359 32.53 4.88 17.94
CA GLU A 359 31.76 5.11 19.17
C GLU A 359 30.31 4.63 19.01
N LYS A 360 29.67 4.93 17.87
CA LYS A 360 28.32 4.43 17.57
C LYS A 360 28.27 2.90 17.65
N ASN A 361 29.25 2.22 17.07
CA ASN A 361 29.36 0.77 17.12
C ASN A 361 29.73 0.24 18.50
N LEU A 362 30.56 0.96 19.27
CA LEU A 362 30.92 0.59 20.64
C LEU A 362 29.68 0.53 21.54
N TYR A 363 28.87 1.59 21.59
CA TYR A 363 27.66 1.61 22.42
C TYR A 363 26.61 0.59 21.96
N LYS A 364 26.52 0.35 20.64
CA LYS A 364 25.70 -0.76 20.09
C LYS A 364 26.18 -2.12 20.60
N LEU A 365 27.48 -2.38 20.52
CA LEU A 365 28.09 -3.65 20.92
C LEU A 365 27.98 -3.89 22.42
N ILE A 366 28.09 -2.84 23.24
CA ILE A 366 27.97 -2.95 24.70
C ILE A 366 26.57 -3.45 25.08
N ASN A 367 25.51 -2.88 24.52
CA ASN A 367 24.14 -3.36 24.75
C ASN A 367 23.98 -4.82 24.30
N ASN A 368 24.46 -5.15 23.11
CA ASN A 368 24.38 -6.51 22.57
C ASN A 368 25.21 -7.52 23.37
N ALA A 369 26.33 -7.10 23.95
CA ALA A 369 27.19 -7.95 24.79
C ALA A 369 26.52 -8.29 26.12
N VAL A 370 25.83 -7.33 26.74
CA VAL A 370 25.03 -7.59 27.95
C VAL A 370 23.93 -8.59 27.64
N PHE A 371 23.19 -8.39 26.56
CA PHE A 371 22.20 -9.38 26.10
C PHE A 371 22.84 -10.75 25.87
N GLY A 372 23.97 -10.84 25.16
CA GLY A 372 24.67 -12.11 24.92
C GLY A 372 25.14 -12.84 26.19
N LYS A 373 25.38 -12.11 27.29
CA LYS A 373 25.68 -12.71 28.59
C LYS A 373 24.41 -13.18 29.33
N LEU A 374 23.30 -12.46 29.17
CA LEU A 374 22.00 -12.78 29.78
C LEU A 374 21.20 -13.82 28.99
N ASN A 375 21.47 -13.98 27.70
CA ASN A 375 20.91 -14.98 26.80
C ASN A 375 21.55 -16.37 27.04
N LYS A 376 21.45 -16.81 28.29
CA LYS A 376 21.78 -18.13 28.80
C LYS A 376 20.46 -18.76 29.28
N PRO A 377 20.40 -20.08 29.58
CA PRO A 377 19.19 -20.72 30.11
C PRO A 377 18.90 -20.26 31.55
N ILE A 378 18.55 -18.98 31.68
CA ILE A 378 18.25 -18.22 32.87
C ILE A 378 16.92 -17.51 32.59
N TYR A 379 16.05 -17.40 33.58
CA TYR A 379 14.72 -16.79 33.46
C TYR A 379 14.74 -15.39 32.81
N ILE A 380 15.78 -14.61 33.07
CA ILE A 380 15.99 -13.29 32.46
C ILE A 380 16.10 -13.38 30.94
N GLY A 381 16.92 -14.29 30.41
CA GLY A 381 17.11 -14.46 28.97
C GLY A 381 15.81 -14.86 28.26
N MET A 382 15.03 -15.77 28.86
CA MET A 382 13.70 -16.12 28.38
C MET A 382 12.78 -14.89 28.34
N CYS A 383 12.70 -14.13 29.43
CA CYS A 383 11.84 -12.95 29.51
C CYS A 383 12.21 -11.91 28.46
N ILE A 384 13.50 -11.63 28.25
CA ILE A 384 13.95 -10.69 27.20
C ILE A 384 13.52 -11.16 25.82
N LEU A 385 13.68 -12.45 25.50
CA LEU A 385 13.28 -13.01 24.20
C LEU A 385 11.75 -12.97 24.00
N GLU A 386 10.97 -13.27 25.05
CA GLU A 386 9.51 -13.21 24.98
C GLU A 386 9.01 -11.76 24.82
N ILE A 387 9.55 -10.82 25.61
CA ILE A 387 9.21 -9.39 25.49
C ILE A 387 9.59 -8.84 24.10
N ALA A 388 10.72 -9.27 23.53
CA ALA A 388 11.11 -8.89 22.17
C ALA A 388 10.07 -9.33 21.13
N LYS A 389 9.52 -10.55 21.24
CA LYS A 389 8.46 -11.03 20.35
C LYS A 389 7.20 -10.18 20.48
N LEU A 390 6.82 -9.82 21.70
CA LEU A 390 5.62 -9.03 21.99
C LEU A 390 5.62 -7.71 21.20
N ARG A 391 6.77 -7.03 21.08
CA ARG A 391 6.91 -5.80 20.29
C ARG A 391 6.66 -6.01 18.79
N LEU A 392 7.09 -7.13 18.22
CA LEU A 392 6.83 -7.47 16.81
C LEU A 392 5.37 -7.81 16.57
N TYR A 393 4.78 -8.61 17.47
CA TYR A 393 3.36 -8.96 17.40
C TYR A 393 2.45 -7.76 17.59
N GLU A 394 2.77 -6.83 18.51
CA GLU A 394 2.07 -5.56 18.67
C GLU A 394 2.07 -4.76 17.36
N PHE A 395 3.22 -4.66 16.68
CA PHE A 395 3.29 -3.92 15.42
C PHE A 395 2.45 -4.59 14.32
N HIS A 396 2.52 -5.91 14.20
CA HIS A 396 1.75 -6.63 13.18
C HIS A 396 0.24 -6.59 13.48
N TYR A 397 -0.19 -7.11 14.63
CA TYR A 397 -1.59 -7.34 14.92
C TYR A 397 -2.35 -6.12 15.44
N GLU A 398 -1.68 -5.18 16.11
CA GLU A 398 -2.36 -4.01 16.72
C GLU A 398 -2.21 -2.74 15.89
N TYR A 399 -1.30 -2.73 14.90
CA TYR A 399 -1.08 -1.56 14.03
C TYR A 399 -1.27 -1.87 12.54
N ILE A 400 -0.51 -2.81 11.97
CA ILE A 400 -0.57 -3.11 10.52
C ILE A 400 -1.90 -3.75 10.12
N ILE A 401 -2.35 -4.78 10.83
CA ILE A 401 -3.59 -5.50 10.50
C ILE A 401 -4.84 -4.59 10.57
N PRO A 402 -5.03 -3.72 11.59
CA PRO A 402 -6.16 -2.78 11.58
C PRO A 402 -6.13 -1.78 10.42
N LEU A 403 -4.94 -1.42 9.94
CA LEU A 403 -4.74 -0.42 8.88
C LEU A 403 -5.00 -1.00 7.48
N TYR A 404 -4.44 -2.17 7.18
CA TYR A 404 -4.50 -2.77 5.84
C TYR A 404 -5.43 -3.99 5.75
N ARG A 405 -5.83 -4.59 6.88
CA ARG A 405 -6.69 -5.78 6.94
C ARG A 405 -6.16 -6.90 6.04
N ASP A 406 -6.95 -7.29 5.04
CA ASP A 406 -6.66 -8.38 4.13
C ASP A 406 -5.72 -7.96 2.98
N THR A 407 -5.33 -6.68 2.89
CA THR A 407 -4.44 -6.15 1.84
C THR A 407 -2.97 -6.10 2.27
N CYS A 408 -2.60 -6.87 3.28
CA CYS A 408 -1.25 -6.95 3.80
C CYS A 408 -0.80 -8.40 3.90
N LYS A 409 0.44 -8.65 3.50
CA LYS A 409 1.06 -9.97 3.61
C LYS A 409 2.49 -9.90 4.12
N ILE A 410 2.84 -10.72 5.12
CA ILE A 410 4.24 -10.87 5.53
C ILE A 410 4.95 -11.83 4.59
N LEU A 411 6.00 -11.34 3.93
CA LEU A 411 6.83 -12.15 3.04
C LEU A 411 8.04 -12.76 3.76
N TYR A 412 8.55 -12.06 4.78
CA TYR A 412 9.74 -12.50 5.50
C TYR A 412 9.81 -11.89 6.90
N THR A 413 10.45 -12.63 7.80
CA THR A 413 10.84 -12.13 9.12
C THR A 413 12.20 -12.69 9.52
N ASP A 414 13.04 -11.85 10.14
CA ASP A 414 14.24 -12.29 10.85
C ASP A 414 14.45 -11.47 12.11
N THR A 415 14.23 -12.09 13.26
CA THR A 415 14.57 -11.57 14.60
C THR A 415 13.85 -10.29 15.03
N ASP A 416 14.14 -9.17 14.36
CA ASP A 416 13.67 -7.81 14.62
C ASP A 416 13.08 -7.14 13.37
N SER A 417 13.06 -7.85 12.24
CA SER A 417 12.66 -7.30 10.96
C SER A 417 11.46 -8.03 10.32
N LEU A 418 10.67 -7.27 9.56
CA LEU A 418 9.47 -7.71 8.85
C LEU A 418 9.45 -7.10 7.45
N ILE A 419 9.31 -7.96 6.44
CA ILE A 419 9.09 -7.54 5.05
C ILE A 419 7.62 -7.78 4.71
N TYR A 420 6.96 -6.71 4.29
CA TYR A 420 5.55 -6.71 3.92
C TYR A 420 5.38 -6.49 2.43
N LEU A 421 4.35 -7.13 1.89
CA LEU A 421 3.65 -6.73 0.67
C LEU A 421 2.36 -6.03 1.11
N LEU A 422 2.23 -4.74 0.82
CA LEU A 422 1.09 -3.93 1.20
C LEU A 422 0.37 -3.45 -0.06
N GLU A 423 -0.93 -3.67 -0.18
CA GLU A 423 -1.73 -2.98 -1.20
C GLU A 423 -2.25 -1.68 -0.60
N CYS A 424 -1.70 -0.55 -1.07
CA CYS A 424 -2.08 0.77 -0.60
C CYS A 424 -1.73 1.85 -1.64
N GLU A 425 -2.23 3.07 -1.43
CA GLU A 425 -1.94 4.20 -2.32
C GLU A 425 -0.54 4.77 -2.06
N ASN A 426 -0.16 4.91 -0.79
CA ASN A 426 1.15 5.43 -0.38
C ASN A 426 1.44 5.12 1.10
N VAL A 427 2.29 4.12 1.38
CA VAL A 427 2.69 3.77 2.77
C VAL A 427 3.35 4.94 3.50
N TYR A 428 4.04 5.83 2.79
CA TYR A 428 4.77 6.93 3.41
C TYR A 428 3.84 8.00 4.02
N GLU A 429 2.59 8.11 3.55
CA GLU A 429 1.57 8.94 4.22
C GLU A 429 1.16 8.34 5.57
N ASP A 430 1.02 7.01 5.64
CA ASP A 430 0.73 6.32 6.90
C ASP A 430 1.88 6.49 7.91
N ILE A 431 3.13 6.38 7.45
CA ILE A 431 4.33 6.65 8.28
C ILE A 431 4.32 8.10 8.79
N LYS A 432 3.96 9.08 7.94
CA LYS A 432 3.87 10.49 8.35
C LYS A 432 2.76 10.74 9.37
N ARG A 433 1.59 10.13 9.17
CA ARG A 433 0.46 10.23 10.11
C ARG A 433 0.83 9.68 11.48
N ASP A 434 1.46 8.51 11.51
CA ASP A 434 1.77 7.76 12.74
C ASP A 434 3.26 7.85 13.13
N ILE A 435 3.90 9.00 12.85
CA ILE A 435 5.35 9.23 12.99
C ILE A 435 5.92 8.88 14.37
N ALA A 436 5.09 8.97 15.43
CA ALA A 436 5.50 8.60 16.79
C ALA A 436 5.88 7.12 16.94
N ARG A 437 5.42 6.25 16.03
CA ARG A 437 5.74 4.81 15.99
C ARG A 437 7.01 4.49 15.20
N PHE A 438 7.55 5.47 14.47
CA PHE A 438 8.65 5.29 13.53
C PHE A 438 9.89 6.11 13.90
N ASP A 439 11.07 5.54 13.69
CA ASP A 439 12.32 6.29 13.56
C ASP A 439 12.57 6.61 12.09
N THR A 440 12.56 7.89 11.78
CA THR A 440 12.77 8.44 10.44
C THR A 440 14.03 9.30 10.36
N SER A 441 14.89 9.26 11.37
CA SER A 441 16.10 10.09 11.45
C SER A 441 17.12 9.81 10.34
N ASP A 442 17.13 8.59 9.82
CA ASP A 442 18.02 8.14 8.76
C ASP A 442 17.52 8.55 7.35
N TYR A 443 16.32 9.13 7.22
CA TYR A 443 15.84 9.65 5.93
C TYR A 443 16.70 10.82 5.42
N PRO A 444 16.85 10.98 4.09
CA PRO A 444 17.49 12.15 3.50
C PRO A 444 16.76 13.46 3.84
N ASP A 445 17.51 14.57 3.97
CA ASP A 445 16.97 15.92 4.27
C ASP A 445 15.96 16.43 3.25
N ARG A 446 16.05 15.95 2.00
CA ARG A 446 15.10 16.23 0.91
C ARG A 446 14.66 14.90 0.30
N ASN A 447 13.96 14.10 1.08
CA ASN A 447 13.39 12.85 0.60
C ASN A 447 12.12 13.13 -0.22
N ALA A 448 11.83 12.27 -1.20
CA ALA A 448 10.73 12.47 -2.16
C ALA A 448 9.33 12.46 -1.52
N TYR A 449 9.23 12.06 -0.26
CA TYR A 449 7.96 11.89 0.46
C TYR A 449 7.76 12.93 1.56
N ASP A 450 8.65 13.92 1.69
CA ASP A 450 8.62 14.96 2.73
C ASP A 450 8.50 14.39 4.17
N ILE A 451 9.13 13.24 4.42
CA ILE A 451 9.15 12.62 5.74
C ILE A 451 10.01 13.45 6.69
N PRO A 452 9.49 13.88 7.85
CA PRO A 452 10.26 14.61 8.85
C PRO A 452 11.28 13.68 9.50
N ARG A 453 12.50 14.17 9.75
CA ARG A 453 13.58 13.40 10.39
C ARG A 453 13.48 13.49 11.91
N VAL A 454 12.86 12.51 12.55
CA VAL A 454 12.63 12.49 14.02
C VAL A 454 13.02 11.14 14.64
N ASN A 455 12.98 11.06 15.96
CA ASN A 455 13.07 9.80 16.73
C ASN A 455 14.42 9.02 16.62
N ASN A 456 15.52 9.75 16.44
CA ASN A 456 16.86 9.21 16.21
C ASN A 456 17.32 8.14 17.22
N LYS A 457 17.39 6.89 16.77
CA LYS A 457 17.83 5.68 17.50
C LYS A 457 17.05 5.40 18.78
N ILE A 458 15.79 5.83 18.87
CA ILE A 458 14.94 5.49 20.01
C ILE A 458 14.64 3.97 19.97
N PRO A 459 14.98 3.20 21.04
CA PRO A 459 14.75 1.77 21.06
C PRO A 459 13.26 1.42 21.01
N GLY A 460 12.93 0.37 20.25
CA GLY A 460 11.57 -0.17 20.15
C GLY A 460 10.69 0.45 19.07
N LEU A 461 11.10 1.57 18.46
CA LEU A 461 10.43 2.12 17.29
C LEU A 461 10.80 1.36 16.02
N MET A 462 9.87 1.32 15.07
CA MET A 462 10.11 0.74 13.74
C MET A 462 10.86 1.73 12.87
N LYS A 463 11.77 1.27 12.02
CA LYS A 463 12.38 2.08 10.97
C LYS A 463 12.15 1.43 9.62
N ASP A 464 11.99 2.26 8.61
CA ASP A 464 12.11 1.84 7.22
C ASP A 464 13.60 1.63 6.90
N GLU A 465 14.00 0.37 6.73
CA GLU A 465 15.39 -0.02 6.45
C GLU A 465 15.88 0.50 5.09
N ASN A 466 14.94 0.87 4.21
CA ASN A 466 15.25 1.43 2.90
C ASN A 466 15.29 2.96 2.89
N CYS A 467 14.81 3.62 3.95
CA CYS A 467 14.80 5.08 4.11
C CYS A 467 14.23 5.82 2.89
N GLY A 468 13.09 5.36 2.37
CA GLY A 468 12.42 5.93 1.20
C GLY A 468 12.93 5.42 -0.15
N VAL A 469 13.82 4.43 -0.17
CA VAL A 469 14.20 3.76 -1.43
C VAL A 469 13.20 2.65 -1.73
N ILE A 470 12.49 2.76 -2.85
CA ILE A 470 11.47 1.78 -3.25
C ILE A 470 12.11 0.41 -3.50
N MET A 471 11.60 -0.60 -2.81
CA MET A 471 11.87 -2.01 -3.10
C MET A 471 10.91 -2.47 -4.18
N THR A 472 11.43 -3.01 -5.28
CA THR A 472 10.60 -3.44 -6.43
C THR A 472 10.40 -4.94 -6.49
N GLU A 473 11.37 -5.72 -5.98
CA GLU A 473 11.27 -7.18 -5.99
C GLU A 473 11.89 -7.78 -4.73
N PHE A 474 11.26 -8.85 -4.25
CA PHE A 474 11.73 -9.66 -3.13
C PHE A 474 11.73 -11.14 -3.52
N ILE A 475 12.84 -11.83 -3.27
CA ILE A 475 12.95 -13.28 -3.49
C ILE A 475 13.49 -13.95 -2.22
N GLY A 476 12.63 -14.70 -1.53
CA GLY A 476 13.00 -15.50 -0.36
C GLY A 476 13.30 -16.96 -0.73
N LEU A 477 14.57 -17.38 -0.72
CA LEU A 477 14.94 -18.77 -1.02
C LEU A 477 14.90 -19.68 0.22
N ARG A 478 15.36 -19.16 1.35
CA ARG A 478 15.22 -19.80 2.68
C ARG A 478 15.42 -18.74 3.77
N ALA A 479 15.13 -19.11 5.03
CA ALA A 479 15.45 -18.28 6.18
C ALA A 479 16.92 -17.79 6.14
N LYS A 480 17.14 -16.47 6.23
CA LYS A 480 18.43 -15.76 6.11
C LYS A 480 19.11 -15.82 4.73
N TYR A 481 18.33 -16.11 3.68
CA TYR A 481 18.76 -16.19 2.28
C TYR A 481 17.70 -15.52 1.42
N ILE A 482 17.84 -14.21 1.28
CA ILE A 482 16.91 -13.36 0.55
C ILE A 482 17.67 -12.50 -0.46
N TYR A 483 16.99 -12.17 -1.55
CA TYR A 483 17.40 -11.17 -2.52
C TYR A 483 16.37 -10.05 -2.53
N ILE A 484 16.86 -8.81 -2.48
CA ILE A 484 16.04 -7.61 -2.47
C ILE A 484 16.52 -6.71 -3.60
N TYR A 485 15.61 -6.29 -4.48
CA TYR A 485 15.87 -5.34 -5.55
C TYR A 485 15.30 -3.96 -5.19
N LYS A 486 16.09 -2.92 -5.43
CA LYS A 486 15.71 -1.53 -5.13
C LYS A 486 16.05 -0.61 -6.29
N ILE A 487 15.21 0.39 -6.54
CA ILE A 487 15.52 1.48 -7.48
C ILE A 487 16.00 2.69 -6.70
N LEU A 488 17.21 3.13 -6.99
CA LEU A 488 17.80 4.35 -6.44
C LEU A 488 17.32 5.59 -7.21
N PRO A 489 17.35 6.80 -6.60
CA PRO A 489 16.91 8.06 -7.24
C PRO A 489 17.56 8.36 -8.60
N ASN A 490 18.74 7.80 -8.87
CA ASN A 490 19.48 7.99 -10.12
C ASN A 490 19.11 6.94 -11.21
N ASN A 491 18.00 6.23 -11.03
CA ASN A 491 17.55 5.10 -11.85
C ASN A 491 18.57 3.92 -11.86
N CYS A 492 19.28 3.72 -10.75
CA CYS A 492 20.21 2.60 -10.57
C CYS A 492 19.57 1.49 -9.76
N ILE A 493 19.78 0.23 -10.14
CA ILE A 493 19.26 -0.94 -9.42
C ILE A 493 20.29 -1.39 -8.38
N LEU A 494 19.86 -1.53 -7.13
CA LEU A 494 20.64 -2.11 -6.04
C LEU A 494 20.07 -3.50 -5.70
N ILE A 495 20.94 -4.51 -5.70
CA ILE A 495 20.60 -5.87 -5.24
C ILE A 495 21.25 -6.09 -3.88
N ASN A 496 20.44 -6.24 -2.83
CA ASN A 496 20.92 -6.63 -1.51
C ASN A 496 20.77 -8.14 -1.32
N CYS A 497 21.89 -8.83 -1.10
CA CYS A 497 21.92 -10.27 -0.84
C CYS A 497 22.23 -10.50 0.64
N GLU A 498 21.21 -10.75 1.45
CA GLU A 498 21.44 -11.20 2.82
C GLU A 498 21.65 -12.71 2.80
N VAL A 499 22.91 -13.12 2.79
CA VAL A 499 23.32 -14.52 2.80
C VAL A 499 24.34 -14.73 3.89
N SER A 500 24.23 -15.82 4.66
CA SER A 500 25.32 -16.18 5.59
C SER A 500 26.62 -16.39 4.78
N VAL A 501 27.58 -15.48 5.00
CA VAL A 501 28.86 -15.38 4.25
C VAL A 501 29.60 -16.73 4.18
N GLY A 502 29.42 -17.59 5.20
CA GLY A 502 30.04 -18.91 5.28
C GLY A 502 29.60 -19.92 4.21
N PHE A 503 28.37 -19.81 3.68
CA PHE A 503 27.86 -20.72 2.64
C PHE A 503 28.32 -20.29 1.24
N LEU A 504 28.28 -18.99 0.94
CA LEU A 504 28.85 -18.43 -0.30
C LEU A 504 30.35 -18.73 -0.38
N ARG A 505 31.07 -18.62 0.74
CA ARG A 505 32.50 -18.95 0.83
C ARG A 505 32.82 -20.40 0.45
N ARG A 506 31.95 -21.37 0.74
CA ARG A 506 32.22 -22.78 0.41
C ARG A 506 31.87 -23.15 -1.02
N ASN A 507 30.79 -22.58 -1.56
CA ASN A 507 30.26 -23.00 -2.86
C ASN A 507 30.74 -22.13 -4.05
N LEU A 508 30.93 -20.82 -3.86
CA LEU A 508 31.32 -19.92 -4.95
C LEU A 508 32.83 -19.66 -5.02
N PHE A 509 33.49 -19.46 -3.88
CA PHE A 509 34.90 -19.06 -3.86
C PHE A 509 35.90 -20.18 -4.20
N ASN A 510 35.54 -21.46 -4.05
CA ASN A 510 36.41 -22.56 -4.47
C ASN A 510 36.53 -22.68 -5.99
N LYS A 511 35.59 -22.09 -6.77
CA LYS A 511 35.61 -22.14 -8.24
C LYS A 511 36.22 -20.90 -8.90
N TYR A 512 36.21 -19.72 -8.24
CA TYR A 512 36.71 -18.47 -8.83
C TYR A 512 37.48 -17.62 -7.80
N PRO A 513 38.80 -17.82 -7.66
CA PRO A 513 39.63 -17.17 -6.64
C PRO A 513 40.01 -15.70 -6.94
N SER A 514 39.65 -15.16 -8.10
CA SER A 514 39.93 -13.78 -8.50
C SER A 514 38.63 -13.05 -8.83
N PHE A 515 38.04 -12.36 -7.86
CA PHE A 515 36.94 -11.43 -8.16
C PHE A 515 37.02 -10.18 -7.30
N LYS A 516 37.28 -9.06 -7.98
CA LYS A 516 37.33 -7.70 -7.45
C LYS A 516 36.79 -6.81 -8.56
N GLU A 517 35.47 -6.66 -8.63
CA GLU A 517 34.84 -5.68 -9.50
C GLU A 517 34.09 -4.67 -8.65
N VAL A 518 34.58 -3.44 -8.72
CA VAL A 518 33.99 -2.24 -8.13
C VAL A 518 33.10 -1.66 -9.21
N SER A 519 31.78 -1.64 -9.01
CA SER A 519 30.92 -0.81 -9.85
C SER A 519 31.11 0.64 -9.42
N LYS A 520 32.04 1.36 -10.06
CA LYS A 520 32.04 2.82 -10.00
C LYS A 520 30.84 3.31 -10.80
N CYS A 521 29.95 4.05 -10.14
CA CYS A 521 28.88 4.77 -10.81
C CYS A 521 29.40 6.17 -11.14
N ASP A 522 29.55 6.49 -12.42
CA ASP A 522 30.04 7.80 -12.88
C ASP A 522 29.04 8.96 -12.62
N LYS A 523 27.88 8.67 -12.02
CA LYS A 523 26.82 9.64 -11.68
C LYS A 523 26.88 10.13 -10.23
N GLY A 524 28.02 9.98 -9.53
CA GLY A 524 28.25 10.58 -8.21
C GLY A 524 27.61 9.83 -7.01
N CYS A 525 27.28 8.55 -7.15
CA CYS A 525 26.80 7.73 -6.04
C CYS A 525 27.93 7.50 -5.00
N PRO A 526 27.63 7.42 -3.69
CA PRO A 526 28.64 7.17 -2.66
C PRO A 526 29.31 5.79 -2.85
N GLU A 527 30.64 5.74 -2.84
CA GLU A 527 31.41 4.49 -2.86
C GLU A 527 31.11 3.67 -1.58
N LYS A 528 30.47 2.51 -1.72
CA LYS A 528 30.30 1.55 -0.60
C LYS A 528 31.19 0.32 -0.80
N PHE A 529 32.07 0.07 0.17
CA PHE A 529 32.99 -1.08 0.16
C PHE A 529 32.42 -2.28 0.95
N LYS A 530 32.28 -3.41 0.23
CA LYS A 530 32.21 -4.85 0.65
C LYS A 530 30.89 -5.32 1.33
N THR A 531 30.26 -6.44 0.94
CA THR A 531 30.82 -7.73 0.48
C THR A 531 29.80 -8.56 -0.34
N LEU A 532 30.28 -9.09 -1.48
CA LEU A 532 29.75 -10.16 -2.34
C LEU A 532 28.75 -9.82 -3.46
N PRO A 533 28.94 -10.44 -4.65
CA PRO A 533 28.71 -9.83 -5.94
C PRO A 533 27.27 -9.98 -6.39
N LEU A 534 26.85 -9.08 -7.27
CA LEU A 534 25.83 -9.35 -8.27
C LEU A 534 26.15 -10.71 -8.91
N VAL A 535 25.32 -11.71 -8.67
CA VAL A 535 25.39 -12.96 -9.43
C VAL A 535 24.11 -13.05 -10.23
N GLN A 536 24.21 -12.84 -11.54
CA GLN A 536 23.25 -13.46 -12.46
C GLN A 536 23.52 -14.97 -12.38
N VAL A 537 22.87 -15.64 -11.43
CA VAL A 537 22.72 -17.10 -11.49
C VAL A 537 21.43 -17.33 -12.26
N GLU A 538 21.50 -18.01 -13.40
CA GLU A 538 20.30 -18.54 -14.06
C GLU A 538 19.51 -19.33 -13.00
N LEU A 539 18.22 -19.03 -12.85
CA LEU A 539 17.32 -19.57 -11.83
C LEU A 539 17.40 -21.11 -11.72
N GLU A 540 17.65 -21.76 -12.86
CA GLU A 540 17.83 -23.21 -13.04
C GLU A 540 19.08 -23.78 -12.32
N THR A 541 20.06 -22.95 -12.01
CA THR A 541 21.29 -23.34 -11.29
C THR A 541 21.12 -23.29 -9.77
N LEU A 542 20.20 -22.46 -9.27
CA LEU A 542 19.86 -22.35 -7.83
C LEU A 542 18.88 -23.44 -7.39
N ILE A 543 17.97 -23.80 -8.29
CA ILE A 543 17.03 -24.92 -8.11
C ILE A 543 17.76 -26.18 -8.55
N GLY A 544 18.72 -26.64 -7.74
CA GLY A 544 19.42 -27.89 -8.04
C GLY A 544 18.44 -29.02 -8.32
N LYS A 545 18.63 -29.72 -9.45
CA LYS A 545 18.06 -31.06 -9.65
C LYS A 545 18.36 -31.98 -8.47
#